data_AF-A0A7Z8QFR8-F1
#
_entry.id   AF-A0A7Z8QFR8-F1
#
_cell.length_a   1.000
_cell.length_b   1.000
_cell.length_c   1.000
_cell.angle_alpha   90.00
_cell.angle_beta   90.00
_cell.angle_gamma   90.00
#
_symmetry.space_group_name_H-M   'P 1'
#
loop_
_entity.id
_entity.type
_entity.pdbx_description
1 polymer ?
#
loop_
_entity_poly.entity_id
_entity_poly.type
_entity_poly.pdbx_seq_one_letter_code
_entity_poly.pdbx_strand_id
1 'polypeptide(L)'
;FSIYNTQNKSNIINIKNFAVTSNIEVLIMNYQAFATKSKESRKIYKPLDSAQSERPIDIISRARPILIIDEPQRFGKSESLFKEFNPLCVLRYSATHKKDKKYNEVYRLDAIDAYNQKLVKKIKVKGIEVLGNSGTNSYLFLDAVNIHPKRYPTASLEFEIKQKTGIKKVLRKIKETDNLFTLSNELKQYQGFIV
;
A
#
# COMPACT_ATOMS: atom_id res chain seq x y z
N PHE A 1 -15.41 19.23 -13.14
CA PHE A 1 -14.20 18.57 -12.62
C PHE A 1 -13.55 17.78 -13.76
N SER A 2 -12.23 17.65 -13.73
CA SER A 2 -11.43 17.00 -14.76
C SER A 2 -10.50 15.98 -14.13
N ILE A 3 -10.31 14.83 -14.77
CA ILE A 3 -9.38 13.79 -14.30
C ILE A 3 -8.09 13.93 -15.10
N TYR A 4 -6.96 14.06 -14.39
CA TYR A 4 -5.63 13.99 -14.98
C TYR A 4 -5.16 12.53 -15.06
N ASN A 5 -4.93 12.04 -16.27
CA ASN A 5 -4.35 10.72 -16.50
C ASN A 5 -3.20 10.83 -17.51
N THR A 6 -1.95 10.57 -17.10
CA THR A 6 -0.71 10.72 -17.90
C THR A 6 -0.71 10.09 -19.31
N GLN A 7 -1.66 9.20 -19.60
CA GLN A 7 -1.84 8.55 -20.90
C GLN A 7 -2.77 9.33 -21.86
N ASN A 8 -3.60 10.25 -21.37
CA ASN A 8 -4.59 10.95 -22.18
C ASN A 8 -4.12 12.35 -22.64
N LYS A 9 -4.29 12.63 -23.94
CA LYS A 9 -3.91 13.93 -24.56
C LYS A 9 -4.82 15.08 -24.10
N SER A 10 -6.06 14.81 -23.68
CA SER A 10 -7.02 15.82 -23.21
C SER A 10 -6.61 16.53 -21.91
N ASN A 11 -5.66 15.98 -21.16
CA ASN A 11 -5.18 16.56 -19.91
C ASN A 11 -4.65 17.98 -20.02
N ILE A 12 -4.09 18.35 -21.17
CA ILE A 12 -3.41 19.64 -21.32
C ILE A 12 -4.43 20.77 -21.44
N ILE A 13 -5.54 20.51 -22.14
CA ILE A 13 -6.69 21.42 -22.20
C ILE A 13 -7.28 21.58 -20.80
N ASN A 14 -7.42 20.47 -20.06
CA ASN A 14 -7.96 20.50 -18.69
C ASN A 14 -7.06 21.31 -17.73
N ILE A 15 -5.73 21.17 -17.83
CA ILE A 15 -4.78 21.94 -17.00
C ILE A 15 -4.82 23.43 -17.36
N LYS A 16 -4.94 23.77 -18.65
CA LYS A 16 -5.10 25.17 -19.07
C LYS A 16 -6.41 25.76 -18.55
N ASN A 17 -7.52 25.05 -18.69
CA ASN A 17 -8.81 25.50 -18.17
C ASN A 17 -8.78 25.69 -16.65
N PHE A 18 -8.13 24.77 -15.94
CA PHE A 18 -7.91 24.85 -14.49
C PHE A 18 -7.18 26.14 -14.07
N ALA A 19 -6.21 26.62 -14.86
CA ALA A 19 -5.40 27.78 -14.50
C ALA A 19 -5.93 29.12 -15.03
N VAL A 20 -6.76 29.12 -16.08
CA VAL A 20 -7.13 30.35 -16.82
C VAL A 20 -8.59 30.76 -16.59
N THR A 21 -9.48 29.81 -16.30
CA THR A 21 -10.90 30.14 -16.15
C THR A 21 -11.20 30.78 -14.79
N SER A 22 -12.23 31.61 -14.72
CA SER A 22 -12.77 32.18 -13.49
C SER A 22 -13.78 31.26 -12.78
N ASN A 23 -14.04 30.08 -13.34
CA ASN A 23 -14.97 29.10 -12.79
C ASN A 23 -14.31 28.27 -11.70
N ILE A 24 -15.14 27.57 -10.91
CA ILE A 24 -14.64 26.57 -9.97
C ILE A 24 -14.18 25.33 -10.75
N GLU A 25 -12.87 25.15 -10.84
CA GLU A 25 -12.25 24.01 -11.48
C GLU A 25 -11.66 23.04 -10.46
N VAL A 26 -11.88 21.74 -10.71
CA VAL A 26 -11.41 20.66 -9.84
C VAL A 26 -10.60 19.69 -10.67
N LEU A 27 -9.31 19.57 -10.37
CA LEU A 27 -8.39 18.64 -11.02
C LEU A 27 -8.13 17.42 -10.12
N ILE A 28 -8.60 16.25 -10.54
CA ILE A 28 -8.40 14.99 -9.83
C ILE A 28 -7.19 14.27 -10.40
N MET A 29 -6.21 13.94 -9.55
CA MET A 29 -4.96 13.30 -9.98
C MET A 29 -4.59 12.14 -9.05
N ASN A 30 -4.08 11.04 -9.60
CA ASN A 30 -3.43 9.99 -8.81
C ASN A 30 -1.98 10.39 -8.52
N TYR A 31 -1.52 10.17 -7.29
CA TYR A 31 -0.16 10.48 -6.87
C TYR A 31 0.93 9.84 -7.73
N GLN A 32 0.68 8.64 -8.26
CA GLN A 32 1.64 7.92 -9.10
C GLN A 32 1.99 8.70 -10.37
N ALA A 33 1.08 9.55 -10.84
CA ALA A 33 1.21 10.34 -12.06
C ALA A 33 2.26 11.47 -11.94
N PHE A 34 2.67 11.82 -10.71
CA PHE A 34 3.68 12.86 -10.46
C PHE A 34 4.83 12.41 -9.55
N ALA A 35 4.63 11.39 -8.70
CA ALA A 35 5.64 10.92 -7.75
C ALA A 35 6.68 9.96 -8.34
N THR A 36 6.39 9.34 -9.48
CA THR A 36 7.29 8.35 -10.09
C THR A 36 8.29 9.00 -11.05
N LYS A 37 9.52 8.47 -11.13
CA LYS A 37 10.54 8.93 -12.10
C LYS A 37 10.33 8.37 -13.51
N SER A 38 9.18 7.73 -13.76
CA SER A 38 8.84 7.11 -15.05
C SER A 38 8.76 8.16 -16.16
N LYS A 39 8.87 7.71 -17.41
CA LYS A 39 8.86 8.59 -18.59
C LYS A 39 7.54 9.35 -18.70
N GLU A 40 6.46 8.73 -18.25
CA GLU A 40 5.08 9.23 -18.23
C GLU A 40 4.90 10.33 -17.19
N SER A 41 5.41 10.12 -15.98
CA SER A 41 5.32 11.10 -14.89
C SER A 41 6.25 12.30 -15.10
N ARG A 42 7.33 12.15 -15.91
CA ARG A 42 8.13 13.29 -16.35
C ARG A 42 7.38 14.24 -17.28
N LYS A 43 6.25 13.85 -17.88
CA LYS A 43 5.51 14.72 -18.80
C LYS A 43 4.99 15.99 -18.12
N ILE A 44 4.65 15.92 -16.82
CA ILE A 44 4.20 17.10 -16.07
C ILE A 44 5.33 18.13 -15.86
N TYR A 45 6.59 17.67 -15.91
CA TYR A 45 7.80 18.48 -15.73
C TYR A 45 8.49 18.85 -17.05
N LYS A 46 7.95 18.42 -18.20
CA LYS A 46 8.52 18.69 -19.52
C LYS A 46 7.69 19.73 -20.27
N PRO A 47 8.33 20.59 -21.08
CA PRO A 47 7.64 21.38 -22.09
C PRO A 47 6.82 20.45 -22.99
N LEU A 48 5.56 20.80 -23.22
CA LEU A 48 4.70 20.10 -24.18
C LEU A 48 4.29 21.11 -25.25
N ASP A 49 4.44 20.75 -26.52
CA ASP A 49 4.08 21.65 -27.64
C ASP A 49 2.59 22.03 -27.60
N SER A 50 1.74 21.07 -27.21
CA SER A 50 0.31 21.28 -26.96
C SER A 50 0.01 22.21 -25.77
N ALA A 51 0.99 22.43 -24.88
CA ALA A 51 0.94 23.39 -23.79
C ALA A 51 1.62 24.72 -24.16
N GLN A 52 1.79 25.06 -25.44
CA GLN A 52 2.56 26.23 -25.90
C GLN A 52 3.99 26.23 -25.34
N SER A 53 4.59 25.04 -25.26
CA SER A 53 5.94 24.81 -24.71
C SER A 53 6.10 25.17 -23.23
N GLU A 54 5.00 25.36 -22.49
CA GLU A 54 5.04 25.47 -21.04
C GLU A 54 5.06 24.07 -20.38
N ARG A 55 5.60 24.02 -19.15
CA ARG A 55 5.54 22.80 -18.33
C ARG A 55 4.19 22.78 -17.59
N PRO A 56 3.42 21.68 -17.64
CA PRO A 56 2.14 21.61 -16.94
C PRO A 56 2.20 21.92 -15.44
N ILE A 57 3.27 21.53 -14.76
CA ILE A 57 3.46 21.86 -13.33
C ILE A 57 3.49 23.37 -13.09
N ASP A 58 4.09 24.16 -13.98
CA ASP A 58 4.19 25.61 -13.82
C ASP A 58 2.83 26.27 -14.00
N ILE A 59 2.02 25.76 -14.93
CA ILE A 59 0.66 26.23 -15.17
C ILE A 59 -0.21 26.01 -13.92
N ILE A 60 -0.15 24.81 -13.34
CA ILE A 60 -0.88 24.49 -12.11
C ILE A 60 -0.36 25.34 -10.94
N SER A 61 0.96 25.48 -10.82
CA SER A 61 1.61 26.23 -9.73
C SER A 61 1.26 27.73 -9.75
N ARG A 62 1.14 28.33 -10.95
CA ARG A 62 0.68 29.72 -11.12
C ARG A 62 -0.74 29.96 -10.63
N ALA A 63 -1.61 28.96 -10.76
CA ALA A 63 -2.99 29.05 -10.29
C ALA A 63 -3.11 29.02 -8.76
N ARG A 64 -2.02 28.72 -8.02
CA ARG A 64 -1.99 28.60 -6.55
C ARG A 64 -3.16 27.78 -6.00
N PRO A 65 -3.22 26.47 -6.29
CA PRO A 65 -4.38 25.65 -6.01
C PRO A 65 -4.62 25.44 -4.51
N ILE A 66 -5.84 25.07 -4.14
CA ILE A 66 -6.11 24.40 -2.86
C ILE A 66 -5.86 22.91 -3.06
N LEU A 67 -4.90 22.34 -2.33
CA LEU A 67 -4.56 20.94 -2.47
C LEU A 67 -5.35 20.08 -1.47
N ILE A 68 -6.19 19.18 -1.98
CA ILE A 68 -6.92 18.20 -1.17
C ILE A 68 -6.24 16.84 -1.32
N ILE A 69 -5.80 16.27 -0.19
CA ILE A 69 -5.08 15.00 -0.15
C ILE A 69 -5.90 13.97 0.62
N ASP A 70 -6.27 12.91 -0.09
CA ASP A 70 -6.89 11.72 0.49
C ASP A 70 -5.81 10.70 0.89
N GLU A 71 -5.90 10.20 2.12
CA GLU A 71 -4.97 9.25 2.73
C GLU A 71 -3.48 9.65 2.59
N PRO A 72 -3.07 10.81 3.16
CA PRO A 72 -1.74 11.38 3.00
C PRO A 72 -0.58 10.46 3.44
N GLN A 73 -0.83 9.50 4.34
CA GLN A 73 0.15 8.50 4.76
C GLN A 73 0.62 7.59 3.61
N ARG A 74 -0.15 7.47 2.52
CA ARG A 74 0.22 6.71 1.31
C ARG A 74 1.35 7.37 0.52
N PHE A 75 1.62 8.66 0.74
CA PHE A 75 2.58 9.43 -0.03
C PHE A 75 4.01 9.34 0.51
N GLY A 76 4.20 8.95 1.79
CA GLY A 76 5.52 8.68 2.36
C GLY A 76 6.51 9.83 2.18
N LYS A 77 7.61 9.59 1.45
CA LYS A 77 8.64 10.60 1.13
C LYS A 77 8.23 11.56 0.00
N SER A 78 7.22 11.20 -0.79
CA SER A 78 6.74 12.02 -1.92
C SER A 78 5.89 13.22 -1.48
N GLU A 79 5.58 13.37 -0.19
CA GLU A 79 4.90 14.55 0.36
C GLU A 79 5.68 15.86 0.06
N SER A 80 7.00 15.80 -0.10
CA SER A 80 7.81 16.99 -0.43
C SER A 80 7.43 17.60 -1.78
N LEU A 81 6.91 16.80 -2.71
CA LEU A 81 6.49 17.25 -4.05
C LEU A 81 5.27 18.18 -4.00
N PHE A 82 4.50 18.16 -2.91
CA PHE A 82 3.34 19.06 -2.77
C PHE A 82 3.73 20.54 -2.83
N LYS A 83 4.97 20.88 -2.46
CA LYS A 83 5.49 22.24 -2.53
C LYS A 83 5.60 22.76 -3.97
N GLU A 84 5.78 21.88 -4.95
CA GLU A 84 5.95 22.26 -6.36
C GLU A 84 4.66 22.84 -6.95
N PHE A 85 3.51 22.46 -6.39
CA PHE A 85 2.21 23.03 -6.76
C PHE A 85 1.98 24.44 -6.20
N ASN A 86 2.87 24.97 -5.34
CA ASN A 86 2.71 26.29 -4.70
C ASN A 86 1.28 26.57 -4.17
N PRO A 87 0.71 25.67 -3.34
CA PRO A 87 -0.70 25.75 -2.97
C PRO A 87 -1.01 26.92 -2.02
N LEU A 88 -2.24 27.41 -2.03
CA LEU A 88 -2.75 28.36 -1.01
C LEU A 88 -2.84 27.69 0.36
N CYS A 89 -3.40 26.49 0.40
CA CYS A 89 -3.45 25.65 1.59
C CYS A 89 -3.52 24.17 1.19
N VAL A 90 -3.25 23.31 2.16
CA VAL A 90 -3.28 21.85 1.98
C VAL A 90 -4.25 21.26 3.00
N LEU A 91 -5.32 20.64 2.51
CA LEU A 91 -6.31 19.93 3.30
C LEU A 91 -6.02 18.43 3.24
N ARG A 92 -5.86 17.79 4.40
CA ARG A 92 -5.50 16.38 4.53
C ARG A 92 -6.66 15.62 5.16
N TYR A 93 -7.17 14.60 4.48
CA TYR A 93 -8.23 13.73 4.98
C TYR A 93 -7.65 12.33 5.24
N SER A 94 -7.80 11.82 6.47
CA SER A 94 -7.42 10.45 6.81
C SER A 94 -8.14 9.94 8.05
N ALA A 95 -8.44 8.65 8.06
CA ALA A 95 -8.81 7.93 9.28
C ALA A 95 -7.58 7.51 10.13
N THR A 96 -6.36 7.55 9.57
CA THR A 96 -5.15 6.96 10.19
C THR A 96 -3.98 7.94 10.29
N HIS A 97 -4.26 9.18 10.69
CA HIS A 97 -3.21 10.17 10.94
C HIS A 97 -2.22 9.67 11.99
N LYS A 98 -0.95 9.51 11.59
CA LYS A 98 0.14 9.28 12.55
C LYS A 98 0.28 10.49 13.46
N LYS A 99 0.48 10.26 14.76
CA LYS A 99 0.53 11.34 15.78
C LYS A 99 1.60 12.39 15.49
N ASP A 100 2.73 11.97 14.92
CA ASP A 100 3.88 12.80 14.52
C ASP A 100 3.66 13.60 13.23
N LYS A 101 2.56 13.34 12.50
CA LYS A 101 2.20 14.02 11.24
C LYS A 101 0.90 14.80 11.33
N LYS A 102 0.45 15.10 12.54
CA LYS A 102 -0.67 16.00 12.78
C LYS A 102 -0.18 17.44 12.64
N TYR A 103 -0.86 18.20 11.80
CA TYR A 103 -0.68 19.64 11.67
C TYR A 103 -1.78 20.32 12.50
N ASN A 104 -2.55 21.22 11.90
CA ASN A 104 -3.69 21.86 12.53
C ASN A 104 -4.94 20.96 12.37
N GLU A 105 -5.35 20.26 13.43
CA GLU A 105 -6.57 19.44 13.44
C GLU A 105 -7.80 20.36 13.51
N VAL A 106 -8.50 20.52 12.39
CA VAL A 106 -9.71 21.37 12.30
C VAL A 106 -10.97 20.60 12.72
N TYR A 107 -11.00 19.29 12.46
CA TYR A 107 -12.14 18.43 12.77
C TYR A 107 -11.68 16.98 12.94
N ARG A 108 -12.34 16.24 13.83
CA ARG A 108 -12.16 14.80 14.00
C ARG A 108 -13.50 14.13 14.26
N LEU A 109 -13.78 13.07 13.51
CA LEU A 109 -14.84 12.13 13.77
C LEU A 109 -14.20 10.75 13.92
N ASP A 110 -14.20 10.19 15.12
CA ASP A 110 -13.58 8.89 15.36
C ASP A 110 -14.55 7.72 15.07
N ALA A 111 -14.04 6.49 15.09
CA ALA A 111 -14.83 5.31 14.79
C ALA A 111 -15.93 5.02 15.83
N ILE A 112 -15.73 5.43 17.08
CA ILE A 112 -16.70 5.24 18.17
C ILE A 112 -17.84 6.25 17.98
N ASP A 113 -17.50 7.52 17.74
CA ASP A 113 -18.44 8.59 17.46
C ASP A 113 -19.25 8.30 16.19
N ALA A 114 -18.59 7.88 15.11
CA ALA A 114 -19.27 7.51 13.86
C ALA A 114 -20.26 6.36 14.06
N TYR A 115 -19.92 5.38 14.92
CA TYR A 115 -20.82 4.29 15.29
C TYR A 115 -22.00 4.78 16.13
N ASN A 116 -21.74 5.59 17.17
CA ASN A 116 -22.75 6.14 18.06
C ASN A 116 -23.75 7.04 17.30
N GLN A 117 -23.26 7.82 16.32
CA GLN A 117 -24.08 8.66 15.44
C GLN A 117 -24.78 7.87 14.33
N LYS A 118 -24.63 6.53 14.28
CA LYS A 118 -25.20 5.65 13.25
C LYS A 118 -24.77 6.01 11.82
N LEU A 119 -23.59 6.61 11.66
CA LEU A 119 -23.01 6.95 10.35
C LEU A 119 -22.39 5.74 9.65
N VAL A 120 -22.06 4.68 10.41
CA VAL A 120 -21.45 3.45 9.88
C VAL A 120 -22.11 2.19 10.45
N LYS A 121 -21.99 1.08 9.72
CA LYS A 121 -22.51 -0.24 10.15
C LYS A 121 -21.58 -0.91 11.15
N LYS A 122 -22.15 -1.65 12.11
CA LYS A 122 -21.39 -2.55 12.99
C LYS A 122 -20.89 -3.75 12.18
N ILE A 123 -19.62 -4.07 12.32
CA ILE A 123 -19.04 -5.31 11.77
C ILE A 123 -19.02 -6.36 12.89
N LYS A 124 -19.63 -7.52 12.64
CA LYS A 124 -19.56 -8.69 13.53
C LYS A 124 -18.58 -9.70 12.94
N VAL A 125 -17.41 -9.83 13.55
CA VAL A 125 -16.40 -10.82 13.15
C VAL A 125 -16.76 -12.16 13.79
N LYS A 126 -16.90 -13.21 12.97
CA LYS A 126 -16.97 -14.60 13.43
C LYS A 126 -15.62 -15.26 13.14
N GLY A 127 -14.82 -15.48 14.16
CA GLY A 127 -13.64 -16.35 14.04
C GLY A 127 -14.13 -17.79 13.92
N ILE A 128 -13.75 -18.46 12.83
CA ILE A 128 -13.96 -19.90 12.69
C ILE A 128 -12.59 -20.53 12.92
N GLU A 129 -12.45 -21.19 14.06
CA GLU A 129 -11.27 -22.00 14.38
C GLU A 129 -11.61 -23.46 14.12
N VAL A 130 -10.84 -24.13 13.27
CA VAL A 130 -11.02 -25.55 12.99
C VAL A 130 -10.36 -26.32 14.14
N LEU A 131 -11.17 -26.72 15.12
CA LEU A 131 -10.75 -27.60 16.21
C LEU A 131 -10.71 -29.04 15.67
N GLY A 132 -9.50 -29.60 15.57
CA GLY A 132 -9.27 -30.96 15.06
C GLY A 132 -8.87 -30.95 13.58
N ASN A 133 -7.58 -30.80 13.32
CA ASN A 133 -7.02 -31.05 11.98
C ASN A 133 -7.08 -32.57 11.75
N SER A 134 -7.92 -33.03 10.81
CA SER A 134 -8.05 -34.44 10.43
C SER A 134 -6.80 -35.00 9.71
N GLY A 135 -5.65 -34.33 9.81
CA GLY A 135 -4.42 -34.65 9.08
C GLY A 135 -4.52 -34.41 7.57
N THR A 136 -5.47 -33.57 7.12
CA THR A 136 -5.71 -33.28 5.70
C THR A 136 -5.14 -31.93 5.25
N ASN A 137 -4.95 -30.96 6.15
CA ASN A 137 -4.33 -29.67 5.83
C ASN A 137 -2.93 -29.59 6.42
N SER A 138 -1.92 -29.41 5.56
CA SER A 138 -0.53 -29.22 5.98
C SER A 138 -0.31 -27.84 6.60
N TYR A 139 0.32 -27.80 7.77
CA TYR A 139 0.75 -26.57 8.44
C TYR A 139 2.24 -26.36 8.22
N LEU A 140 2.61 -25.23 7.59
CA LEU A 140 3.99 -24.81 7.37
C LEU A 140 4.12 -23.33 7.69
N PHE A 141 5.03 -23.00 8.60
CA PHE A 141 5.36 -21.63 8.96
C PHE A 141 6.87 -21.41 8.84
N LEU A 142 7.28 -20.56 7.89
CA LEU A 142 8.68 -20.15 7.73
C LEU A 142 8.97 -19.00 8.71
N ASP A 143 9.77 -19.29 9.73
CA ASP A 143 10.18 -18.31 10.74
C ASP A 143 11.31 -17.42 10.22
N ALA A 144 12.34 -18.02 9.64
CA ALA A 144 13.49 -17.26 9.12
C ALA A 144 14.25 -18.03 8.03
N VAL A 145 14.88 -17.27 7.11
CA VAL A 145 15.92 -17.78 6.22
C VAL A 145 17.28 -17.40 6.80
N ASN A 146 18.04 -18.39 7.25
CA ASN A 146 19.36 -18.23 7.84
C ASN A 146 20.42 -18.24 6.72
N ILE A 147 20.92 -17.04 6.40
CA ILE A 147 21.96 -16.83 5.37
C ILE A 147 23.32 -16.73 6.05
N HIS A 148 24.33 -17.43 5.52
CA HIS A 148 25.68 -17.38 6.04
C HIS A 148 26.70 -17.16 4.90
N PRO A 149 27.75 -16.33 5.08
CA PRO A 149 28.68 -15.99 3.99
C PRO A 149 29.49 -17.17 3.42
N LYS A 150 29.63 -18.24 4.22
CA LYS A 150 30.49 -19.41 3.92
C LYS A 150 29.74 -20.74 3.89
N ARG A 151 28.41 -20.75 4.00
CA ARG A 151 27.60 -21.98 4.06
C ARG A 151 26.31 -21.79 3.26
N TYR A 152 25.79 -22.88 2.73
CA TYR A 152 24.49 -22.88 2.07
C TYR A 152 23.39 -22.36 3.02
N PRO A 153 22.41 -21.61 2.48
CA PRO A 153 21.31 -21.07 3.27
C PRO A 153 20.48 -22.21 3.87
N THR A 154 19.84 -21.92 5.01
CA THR A 154 18.96 -22.88 5.70
C THR A 154 17.71 -22.17 6.19
N ALA A 155 16.58 -22.86 6.25
CA ALA A 155 15.32 -22.30 6.73
C ALA A 155 15.01 -22.76 8.16
N SER A 156 14.49 -21.88 9.01
CA SER A 156 13.84 -22.26 10.26
C SER A 156 12.35 -22.42 9.96
N LEU A 157 11.87 -23.66 9.94
CA LEU A 157 10.52 -24.02 9.52
C LEU A 157 9.78 -24.69 10.69
N GLU A 158 8.65 -24.13 11.08
CA GLU A 158 7.74 -24.77 12.02
C GLU A 158 6.70 -25.58 11.25
N PHE A 159 6.63 -26.87 11.56
CA PHE A 159 5.64 -27.77 11.00
C PHE A 159 5.26 -28.84 12.03
N GLU A 160 4.19 -29.54 11.74
CA GLU A 160 3.69 -30.62 12.59
C GLU A 160 4.55 -31.88 12.47
N ILE A 161 4.94 -32.46 13.61
CA ILE A 161 5.70 -33.72 13.70
C ILE A 161 4.89 -34.70 14.54
N LYS A 162 4.78 -35.95 14.08
CA LYS A 162 4.14 -37.04 14.83
C LYS A 162 5.03 -37.49 15.98
N GLN A 163 4.54 -37.37 17.21
CA GLN A 163 5.19 -37.86 18.44
C GLN A 163 4.40 -39.02 19.05
N LYS A 164 4.96 -39.70 20.07
CA LYS A 164 4.30 -40.81 20.78
C LYS A 164 2.97 -40.40 21.43
N THR A 165 2.84 -39.13 21.84
CA THR A 165 1.68 -38.58 22.55
C THR A 165 0.75 -37.77 21.66
N GLY A 166 0.97 -37.75 20.33
CA GLY A 166 0.15 -36.99 19.38
C GLY A 166 0.98 -36.16 18.39
N ILE A 167 0.33 -35.23 17.69
CA ILE A 167 0.98 -34.34 16.72
C ILE A 167 1.31 -33.02 17.40
N LYS A 168 2.54 -32.52 17.22
CA LYS A 168 2.99 -31.24 17.78
C LYS A 168 3.70 -30.39 16.73
N LYS A 169 3.45 -29.08 16.75
CA LYS A 169 4.22 -28.10 15.98
C LYS A 169 5.62 -27.92 16.56
N VAL A 170 6.64 -28.06 15.73
CA VAL A 170 8.05 -27.98 16.13
C VAL A 170 8.83 -27.16 15.10
N LEU A 171 9.59 -26.18 15.59
CA LEU A 171 10.53 -25.42 14.79
C LEU A 171 11.79 -26.27 14.51
N ARG A 172 12.10 -26.51 13.24
CA ARG A 172 13.28 -27.25 12.79
C ARG A 172 14.08 -26.44 11.80
N LYS A 173 15.40 -26.65 11.79
CA LYS A 173 16.28 -26.10 10.77
C LYS A 173 16.36 -27.07 9.59
N ILE A 174 15.98 -26.59 8.41
CA ILE A 174 15.81 -27.36 7.18
C ILE A 174 16.79 -26.85 6.12
N LYS A 175 17.29 -27.74 5.29
CA LYS A 175 18.21 -27.47 4.18
C LYS A 175 17.53 -27.77 2.84
N GLU A 176 18.14 -27.28 1.77
CA GLU A 176 17.79 -27.70 0.40
C GLU A 176 17.86 -29.24 0.29
N THR A 177 16.88 -29.83 -0.38
CA THR A 177 16.63 -31.28 -0.57
C THR A 177 16.05 -32.04 0.62
N ASP A 178 15.82 -31.39 1.77
CA ASP A 178 15.18 -32.06 2.90
C ASP A 178 13.71 -32.41 2.59
N ASN A 179 13.31 -33.63 2.94
CA ASN A 179 11.94 -34.11 2.75
C ASN A 179 11.12 -33.96 4.04
N LEU A 180 10.05 -33.17 3.99
CA LEU A 180 9.23 -32.91 5.17
C LEU A 180 8.39 -34.12 5.60
N PHE A 181 8.13 -35.07 4.70
CA PHE A 181 7.48 -36.34 5.06
C PHE A 181 8.33 -37.14 6.03
N THR A 182 9.64 -37.27 5.76
CA THR A 182 10.54 -38.01 6.65
C THR A 182 10.77 -37.25 7.95
N LEU A 183 10.96 -35.93 7.88
CA LEU A 183 11.21 -35.08 9.06
C LEU A 183 9.99 -34.93 9.99
N SER A 184 8.78 -35.18 9.48
CA SER A 184 7.53 -35.16 10.26
C SER A 184 7.17 -36.49 10.91
N ASN A 185 8.02 -37.52 10.79
CA ASN A 185 7.71 -38.91 11.15
C ASN A 185 6.51 -39.45 10.34
N GLU A 186 6.56 -39.25 9.02
CA GLU A 186 5.65 -39.82 8.02
C GLU A 186 4.20 -39.33 8.13
N LEU A 187 4.01 -38.04 8.45
CA LEU A 187 2.69 -37.42 8.33
C LEU A 187 2.35 -37.24 6.86
N LYS A 188 1.32 -37.96 6.39
CA LYS A 188 0.89 -38.00 4.97
C LYS A 188 0.67 -36.63 4.35
N GLN A 189 0.26 -35.63 5.13
CA GLN A 189 0.07 -34.25 4.66
C GLN A 189 1.35 -33.58 4.11
N TYR A 190 2.55 -34.13 4.39
CA TYR A 190 3.82 -33.64 3.84
C TYR A 190 4.39 -34.53 2.73
N GLN A 191 3.63 -35.51 2.22
CA GLN A 191 4.09 -36.36 1.13
C GLN A 191 4.36 -35.51 -0.13
N GLY A 192 5.59 -35.61 -0.67
CA GLY A 192 6.02 -34.84 -1.85
C GLY A 192 6.56 -33.44 -1.54
N PHE A 193 6.61 -33.03 -0.27
CA PHE A 193 7.16 -31.73 0.13
C PHE A 193 8.67 -31.84 0.33
N ILE A 194 9.40 -31.42 -0.71
CA ILE A 194 10.87 -31.31 -0.71
C ILE A 194 11.22 -29.82 -0.72
N VAL A 195 12.13 -29.43 0.18
CA VAL A 195 12.60 -28.05 0.33
C VAL A 195 13.66 -27.68 -0.70
#